data_AF-A0A8J6CPD3-F1
#
_entry.id   AF-A0A8J6CPD3-F1
#
_cell.length_a   1.000
_cell.length_b   1.000
_cell.length_c   1.000
_cell.angle_alpha   90.00
_cell.angle_beta   90.00
_cell.angle_gamma   90.00
#
_symmetry.space_group_name_H-M   'P 1'
#
loop_
_entity.id
_entity.type
_entity.pdbx_description
1 polymer ?
#
loop_
_entity_poly.entity_id
_entity_poly.type
_entity_poly.pdbx_seq_one_letter_code
_entity_poly.pdbx_strand_id
1 'polypeptide(L)'
;MSNVFLPGELIGLLQAERTGRALEEAICYRAVLLGITKASLNTQSFISEASFQETAQVLAKAALQCRIDWLKGLKENVVLGGMIPASTGFKGLVHRSRQHNNILLETKKKNFFGGEMRDIFFHHRELFDSCISNNLHDTSGRSFIGIEFNDS
;
A
#
# COMPACT_ATOMS: atom_id res chain seq x y z
N MET A 1 22.50 -18.49 10.98
CA MET A 1 21.27 -17.69 10.85
C MET A 1 21.26 -17.13 9.43
N SER A 2 20.31 -17.55 8.60
CA SER A 2 20.18 -17.08 7.22
C SER A 2 19.28 -15.86 7.21
N ASN A 3 19.82 -14.69 6.86
CA ASN A 3 19.00 -13.50 6.65
C ASN A 3 17.98 -13.77 5.54
N VAL A 4 16.73 -13.33 5.74
CA VAL A 4 15.64 -13.46 4.77
C VAL A 4 15.90 -12.65 3.49
N PHE A 5 16.77 -11.65 3.57
CA PHE A 5 17.07 -10.71 2.50
C PHE A 5 18.50 -10.86 1.98
N LEU A 6 18.67 -10.58 0.69
CA LEU A 6 19.98 -10.54 0.05
C LEU A 6 20.70 -9.21 0.37
N PRO A 7 22.04 -9.21 0.47
CA PRO A 7 22.79 -7.98 0.66
C PRO A 7 22.58 -7.03 -0.53
N GLY A 8 22.13 -5.80 -0.25
CA GLY A 8 21.83 -4.79 -1.27
C GLY A 8 20.44 -4.90 -1.91
N GLU A 9 19.60 -5.81 -1.43
CA GLU A 9 18.21 -5.91 -1.88
C GLU A 9 17.41 -4.66 -1.48
N LEU A 10 16.68 -4.10 -2.44
CA LEU A 10 15.84 -2.93 -2.21
C LEU A 10 14.49 -3.37 -1.68
N ILE A 11 14.20 -3.03 -0.42
CA ILE A 11 13.00 -3.45 0.29
C ILE A 11 12.25 -2.22 0.80
N GLY A 12 10.91 -2.30 0.78
CA GLY A 12 10.09 -1.26 1.39
C GLY A 12 10.30 -1.22 2.91
N LEU A 13 10.47 -0.02 3.48
CA LEU A 13 10.75 0.17 4.90
C LEU A 13 9.75 -0.56 5.81
N LEU A 14 8.44 -0.48 5.49
CA LEU A 14 7.39 -1.17 6.23
C LEU A 14 7.53 -2.70 6.21
N GLN A 15 8.04 -3.27 5.11
CA GLN A 15 8.29 -4.70 4.99
C GLN A 15 9.50 -5.11 5.84
N ALA A 16 10.58 -4.32 5.83
CA ALA A 16 11.75 -4.54 6.69
C ALA A 16 11.37 -4.48 8.19
N GLU A 17 10.56 -3.51 8.60
CA GLU A 17 10.11 -3.40 9.99
C GLU A 17 9.21 -4.57 10.42
N ARG A 18 8.26 -4.97 9.56
CA ARG A 18 7.37 -6.10 9.86
C ARG A 18 8.12 -7.42 9.95
N THR A 19 9.07 -7.65 9.05
CA THR A 19 9.89 -8.87 9.07
C THR A 19 10.84 -8.90 10.26
N GLY A 20 11.45 -7.76 10.63
CA GLY A 20 12.28 -7.66 11.84
C GLY A 20 11.50 -7.96 13.11
N ARG A 21 10.26 -7.43 13.23
CA ARG A 21 9.37 -7.77 14.35
C ARG A 21 8.96 -9.23 14.37
N ALA A 22 8.67 -9.82 13.20
CA ALA A 22 8.24 -11.21 13.10
C ALA A 22 9.35 -12.23 13.40
N LEU A 23 10.61 -11.88 13.11
CA LEU A 23 11.78 -12.72 13.36
C LEU A 23 12.40 -12.47 14.73
N GLU A 24 11.93 -11.46 15.47
CA GLU A 24 12.54 -10.97 16.71
C GLU A 24 14.04 -10.62 16.55
N GLU A 25 14.44 -10.28 15.32
CA GLU A 25 15.82 -10.00 14.93
C GLU A 25 15.96 -8.55 14.44
N ALA A 26 17.05 -7.89 14.84
CA ALA A 26 17.38 -6.57 14.36
C ALA A 26 17.93 -6.65 12.92
N ILE A 27 17.09 -6.29 11.94
CA ILE A 27 17.51 -6.18 10.54
C ILE A 27 18.29 -4.87 10.37
N CYS A 28 19.54 -4.97 9.92
CA CYS A 28 20.33 -3.81 9.52
C CYS A 28 19.93 -3.40 8.10
N TYR A 29 19.52 -2.14 7.93
CA TYR A 29 19.20 -1.55 6.63
C TYR A 29 19.71 -0.11 6.55
N ARG A 30 19.87 0.38 5.33
CA ARG A 30 20.22 1.77 5.02
C ARG A 30 19.10 2.38 4.18
N ALA A 31 18.69 3.60 4.50
CA ALA A 31 17.74 4.33 3.68
C ALA A 31 18.40 4.80 2.37
N VAL A 32 17.80 4.43 1.24
CA VAL A 32 18.23 4.85 -0.10
C VAL A 32 17.14 5.75 -0.70
N LEU A 33 17.54 6.91 -1.22
CA LEU A 33 16.62 7.81 -1.91
C LEU A 33 16.59 7.47 -3.41
N LEU A 34 15.36 7.31 -3.93
CA LEU A 34 15.10 7.07 -5.34
C LEU A 34 14.39 8.27 -5.94
N GLY A 35 14.73 8.61 -7.19
CA GLY A 35 13.98 9.59 -7.97
C GLY A 35 12.54 9.13 -8.24
N ILE A 36 11.65 10.07 -8.55
CA ILE A 36 10.21 9.79 -8.76
C ILE A 36 9.96 8.70 -9.80
N THR A 37 10.73 8.71 -10.90
CA THR A 37 10.60 7.74 -12.00
C THR A 37 10.99 6.34 -11.53
N LYS A 38 12.17 6.21 -10.90
CA LYS A 38 12.70 4.92 -10.42
C LYS A 38 11.84 4.34 -9.30
N ALA A 39 11.36 5.18 -8.38
CA ALA A 39 10.40 4.78 -7.35
C ALA A 39 9.07 4.29 -7.96
N SER A 40 8.55 4.97 -9.00
CA SER A 40 7.29 4.60 -9.66
C SER A 40 7.38 3.30 -10.46
N LEU A 41 8.57 2.99 -11.00
CA LEU A 41 8.83 1.73 -11.68
C LEU A 41 9.14 0.58 -10.70
N ASN A 42 9.50 0.86 -9.45
CA ASN A 42 9.76 -0.16 -8.43
C ASN A 42 8.54 -0.47 -7.54
N THR A 43 7.35 -0.56 -8.14
CA THR A 43 6.11 -0.85 -7.39
C THR A 43 5.80 -2.35 -7.39
N GLN A 44 5.08 -2.81 -6.36
CA GLN A 44 4.72 -4.24 -6.23
C GLN A 44 3.71 -4.71 -7.30
N SER A 45 2.93 -3.78 -7.84
CA SER A 45 1.92 -4.04 -8.86
C SER A 45 2.47 -3.77 -10.25
N PHE A 46 2.46 -4.79 -11.10
CA PHE A 46 2.94 -4.63 -12.46
C PHE A 46 1.95 -3.85 -13.32
N ILE A 47 0.65 -3.85 -12.97
CA ILE A 47 -0.36 -3.07 -13.69
C ILE A 47 -0.13 -1.57 -13.44
N SER A 48 0.18 -1.21 -12.20
CA SER A 48 0.51 0.18 -11.83
C SER A 48 1.83 0.64 -12.44
N GLU A 49 2.84 -0.24 -12.43
CA GLU A 49 4.16 -0.05 -13.05
C GLU A 49 4.03 0.17 -14.57
N ALA A 50 3.37 -0.75 -15.29
CA ALA A 50 3.26 -0.73 -16.75
C ALA A 50 2.45 0.46 -17.31
N SER A 51 1.56 1.02 -16.49
CA SER A 51 0.76 2.19 -16.83
C SER A 51 1.46 3.51 -16.51
N PHE A 52 2.66 3.49 -15.93
CA PHE A 52 3.48 4.69 -15.78
C PHE A 52 4.26 4.94 -17.08
N GLN A 53 5.23 4.06 -17.38
CA GLN A 53 6.08 4.09 -18.57
C GLN A 53 6.59 2.67 -18.90
N GLU A 54 7.34 2.51 -20.00
CA GLU A 54 8.08 1.28 -20.33
C GLU A 54 7.23 -0.01 -20.38
N THR A 55 5.96 0.12 -20.78
CA THR A 55 4.91 -0.91 -20.69
C THR A 55 5.34 -2.29 -21.21
N ALA A 56 6.01 -2.36 -22.36
CA ALA A 56 6.45 -3.63 -22.95
C ALA A 56 7.50 -4.35 -22.08
N GLN A 57 8.46 -3.60 -21.51
CA GLN A 57 9.49 -4.16 -20.65
C GLN A 57 8.89 -4.70 -19.35
N VAL A 58 8.00 -3.92 -18.73
CA VAL A 58 7.32 -4.27 -17.47
C VAL A 58 6.48 -5.54 -17.64
N LEU A 59 5.67 -5.61 -18.69
CA LEU A 59 4.82 -6.78 -18.96
C LEU A 59 5.64 -8.02 -19.27
N ALA A 60 6.73 -7.89 -20.04
CA ALA A 60 7.65 -9.01 -20.30
C ALA A 60 8.28 -9.54 -19.02
N LYS A 61 8.80 -8.65 -18.16
CA LYS A 61 9.37 -9.01 -16.85
C LYS A 61 8.34 -9.72 -15.96
N ALA A 62 7.11 -9.20 -15.91
CA ALA A 62 6.02 -9.80 -15.13
C ALA A 62 5.64 -11.20 -15.66
N ALA A 63 5.58 -11.39 -16.98
CA ALA A 63 5.28 -12.68 -17.60
C ALA A 63 6.39 -13.71 -17.31
N LEU A 64 7.66 -13.32 -17.43
CA LEU A 64 8.81 -14.19 -17.12
C LEU A 64 8.85 -14.61 -15.65
N GLN A 65 8.48 -13.72 -14.74
CA GLN A 65 8.41 -13.99 -13.31
C GLN A 65 7.07 -14.60 -12.87
N CYS A 66 6.13 -14.79 -13.80
CA CYS A 66 4.74 -15.19 -13.52
C CYS A 66 4.10 -14.38 -12.37
N ARG A 67 4.32 -13.06 -12.35
CA ARG A 67 3.78 -12.15 -11.31
C ARG A 67 2.25 -12.13 -11.34
N ILE A 68 1.64 -12.16 -10.17
CA ILE A 68 0.19 -11.99 -9.97
C ILE A 68 -0.06 -10.66 -9.28
N ASP A 69 -0.95 -9.85 -9.84
CA ASP A 69 -1.38 -8.59 -9.24
C ASP A 69 -2.59 -8.80 -8.34
N TRP A 70 -2.49 -8.34 -7.09
CA TRP A 70 -3.54 -8.51 -6.09
C TRP A 70 -4.50 -7.31 -6.02
N LEU A 71 -4.34 -6.30 -6.89
CA LEU A 71 -5.25 -5.15 -7.00
C LEU A 71 -5.43 -4.40 -5.66
N LYS A 72 -4.35 -4.28 -4.89
CA LYS A 72 -4.35 -3.59 -3.58
C LYS A 72 -4.23 -2.08 -3.73
N GLY A 73 -3.76 -1.60 -4.88
CA GLY A 73 -3.49 -0.20 -5.16
C GLY A 73 -4.69 0.56 -5.71
N LEU A 74 -4.57 1.88 -5.75
CA LEU A 74 -5.57 2.75 -6.35
C LEU A 74 -5.59 2.59 -7.87
N LYS A 75 -4.41 2.67 -8.50
CA LYS A 75 -4.28 2.74 -9.96
C LYS A 75 -4.73 1.45 -10.66
N GLU A 76 -4.39 0.28 -10.14
CA GLU A 76 -4.89 -1.00 -10.69
C GLU A 76 -6.42 -1.05 -10.75
N ASN A 77 -7.08 -0.67 -9.64
CA ASN A 77 -8.53 -0.71 -9.54
C ASN A 77 -9.19 0.29 -10.49
N VAL A 78 -8.59 1.48 -10.68
CA VAL A 78 -9.07 2.45 -11.66
C VAL A 78 -8.97 1.89 -13.08
N VAL A 79 -7.82 1.33 -13.46
CA VAL A 79 -7.59 0.79 -14.81
C VAL A 79 -8.57 -0.35 -15.16
N LEU A 80 -8.90 -1.19 -14.18
CA LEU A 80 -9.86 -2.28 -14.35
C LEU A 80 -11.33 -1.87 -14.20
N GLY A 81 -11.61 -0.62 -13.81
CA GLY A 81 -12.97 -0.14 -13.54
C GLY A 81 -13.59 -0.67 -12.24
N GLY A 82 -12.77 -1.10 -11.28
CA GLY A 82 -13.18 -1.54 -9.95
C GLY A 82 -13.33 -0.39 -8.95
N MET A 83 -13.90 -0.69 -7.77
CA MET A 83 -13.98 0.26 -6.67
C MET A 83 -12.60 0.46 -6.04
N ILE A 84 -12.11 1.70 -6.02
CA ILE A 84 -10.80 2.01 -5.44
C ILE A 84 -10.79 1.82 -3.91
N PRO A 85 -9.67 1.38 -3.30
CA PRO A 85 -9.53 1.24 -1.85
C PRO A 85 -9.31 2.60 -1.15
N ALA A 86 -10.18 3.57 -1.42
CA ALA A 86 -10.18 4.89 -0.78
C ALA A 86 -11.61 5.38 -0.52
N SER A 87 -11.78 6.22 0.50
CA SER A 87 -13.08 6.79 0.89
C SER A 87 -14.15 5.70 1.04
N THR A 88 -15.24 5.77 0.27
CA THR A 88 -16.36 4.82 0.26
C THR A 88 -15.97 3.40 -0.12
N GLY A 89 -14.85 3.21 -0.81
CA GLY A 89 -14.33 1.88 -1.15
C GLY A 89 -13.51 1.21 -0.04
N PHE A 90 -13.20 1.92 1.05
CA PHE A 90 -12.45 1.35 2.18
C PHE A 90 -13.36 0.56 3.12
N LYS A 91 -13.48 -0.75 2.87
CA LYS A 91 -14.33 -1.66 3.68
C LYS A 91 -13.81 -1.95 5.10
N GLY A 92 -12.62 -1.47 5.46
CA GLY A 92 -11.88 -1.90 6.66
C GLY A 92 -12.08 -1.10 7.94
N LEU A 93 -12.74 0.07 7.90
CA LEU A 93 -12.90 0.93 9.10
C LEU A 93 -14.29 0.84 9.74
N VAL A 94 -15.24 0.13 9.13
CA VAL A 94 -16.45 -0.23 9.85
C VAL A 94 -16.06 -1.43 10.70
N HIS A 95 -15.84 -1.20 12.00
CA HIS A 95 -15.96 -2.28 12.98
C HIS A 95 -17.25 -3.02 12.66
N ARG A 96 -17.12 -4.19 12.01
CA ARG A 96 -18.22 -5.13 11.92
C ARG A 96 -18.39 -5.62 13.35
N SER A 97 -19.23 -4.90 14.11
CA SER A 97 -19.87 -5.48 15.28
C SER A 97 -20.33 -6.85 14.80
N ARG A 98 -19.89 -7.89 15.52
CA ARG A 98 -20.22 -9.29 15.21
C ARG A 98 -21.73 -9.45 15.34
N GLN A 99 -22.48 -9.03 14.34
CA GLN A 99 -23.85 -9.46 14.17
C GLN A 99 -23.82 -10.68 13.27
N HIS A 100 -23.86 -11.79 13.98
CA HIS A 100 -24.14 -13.11 13.49
C HIS A 100 -25.38 -13.12 12.57
N ASN A 101 -25.29 -14.01 11.58
CA ASN A 101 -26.36 -14.71 10.88
C ASN A 101 -26.80 -14.16 9.50
N ASN A 102 -26.23 -14.83 8.49
CA ASN A 102 -26.91 -15.40 7.32
C ASN A 102 -27.92 -14.51 6.59
N ILE A 103 -27.45 -13.68 5.66
CA ILE A 103 -28.29 -13.28 4.52
C ILE A 103 -27.49 -13.40 3.23
N LEU A 104 -27.88 -14.42 2.47
CA LEU A 104 -27.62 -14.61 1.05
C LEU A 104 -27.91 -13.30 0.30
N LEU A 105 -26.88 -12.57 -0.10
CA LEU A 105 -27.06 -11.42 -0.99
C LEU A 105 -27.06 -11.91 -2.42
N GLU A 106 -28.24 -12.36 -2.83
CA GLU A 106 -28.63 -12.43 -4.23
C GLU A 106 -28.37 -11.08 -4.91
N THR A 107 -27.80 -11.21 -6.10
CA THR A 107 -27.64 -10.24 -7.16
C THR A 107 -28.91 -9.38 -7.34
N LYS A 108 -28.94 -8.16 -6.80
CA LYS A 108 -29.87 -7.12 -7.27
C LYS A 108 -29.18 -5.79 -7.50
N LYS A 109 -28.74 -5.65 -8.76
CA LYS A 109 -28.72 -4.41 -9.52
C LYS A 109 -30.08 -3.70 -9.34
N LYS A 110 -30.09 -2.50 -8.76
CA LYS A 110 -31.14 -1.48 -8.97
C LYS A 110 -30.63 -0.12 -8.48
N ASN A 111 -30.28 0.71 -9.46
CA ASN A 111 -30.61 2.14 -9.56
C ASN A 111 -30.81 2.85 -8.22
N PHE A 112 -29.76 3.49 -7.71
CA PHE A 112 -29.89 4.44 -6.60
C PHE A 112 -29.02 5.68 -6.85
N PHE A 113 -29.25 6.33 -8.00
CA PHE A 113 -28.91 7.74 -8.17
C PHE A 113 -30.18 8.53 -7.92
N GLY A 114 -30.33 9.05 -6.71
CA GLY A 114 -31.51 9.79 -6.30
C GLY A 114 -31.30 10.46 -4.95
N GLY A 115 -30.76 11.68 -4.98
CA GLY A 115 -31.00 12.67 -3.94
C GLY A 115 -29.89 12.87 -2.90
N GLU A 116 -29.42 14.13 -2.88
CA GLU A 116 -28.90 14.87 -1.72
C GLU A 116 -27.43 14.64 -1.33
N MET A 117 -26.58 15.43 -1.99
CA MET A 117 -25.25 15.81 -1.52
C MET A 117 -25.41 16.65 -0.24
N ARG A 118 -25.23 16.06 0.93
CA ARG A 118 -25.12 16.80 2.19
C ARG A 118 -23.71 16.62 2.76
N ASP A 119 -22.96 17.72 2.75
CA ASP A 119 -21.76 18.09 3.52
C ASP A 119 -20.77 16.97 3.91
N ILE A 120 -19.74 16.82 3.07
CA ILE A 120 -18.66 15.80 3.18
C ILE A 120 -17.52 16.27 4.12
N PHE A 121 -17.64 17.42 4.80
CA PHE A 121 -16.48 18.10 5.41
C PHE A 121 -16.34 18.06 6.94
N PHE A 122 -17.19 17.34 7.69
CA PHE A 122 -17.19 17.49 9.16
C PHE A 122 -16.35 16.50 10.00
N HIS A 123 -15.62 15.56 9.40
CA HIS A 123 -14.86 14.57 10.19
C HIS A 123 -13.33 14.64 10.04
N HIS A 124 -12.81 15.69 9.42
CA HIS A 124 -11.40 15.71 9.01
C HIS A 124 -10.39 16.21 10.06
N ARG A 125 -10.80 16.44 11.32
CA ARG A 125 -9.88 16.91 12.37
C ARG A 125 -9.38 15.79 13.28
N GLU A 126 -10.24 14.85 13.68
CA GLU A 126 -9.90 13.85 14.71
C GLU A 126 -9.12 12.65 14.16
N LEU A 127 -9.35 12.27 12.90
CA LEU A 127 -8.62 11.14 12.29
C LEU A 127 -7.13 11.46 12.06
N PHE A 128 -6.79 12.72 11.79
CA PHE A 128 -5.40 13.15 11.57
C PHE A 128 -4.56 13.04 12.84
N ASP A 129 -5.13 13.35 14.01
CA ASP A 129 -4.41 13.32 15.28
C ASP A 129 -4.09 11.90 15.75
N SER A 130 -4.96 10.91 15.44
CA SER A 130 -4.73 9.50 15.85
C SER A 130 -3.57 8.81 15.10
N CYS A 131 -3.30 9.24 13.87
CA CYS A 131 -2.20 8.71 13.05
C CYS A 131 -0.85 9.32 13.46
N ILE A 132 -0.85 10.55 13.97
CA ILE A 132 0.37 11.23 14.43
C ILE A 132 0.71 10.82 15.87
N SER A 133 -0.29 10.67 16.76
CA SER A 133 -0.05 10.41 18.19
C SER A 133 0.54 9.02 18.48
N ASN A 134 0.13 7.99 17.73
CA ASN A 134 0.60 6.62 17.94
C ASN A 134 2.01 6.33 17.38
N ASN A 135 2.58 7.25 16.61
CA ASN A 135 3.95 7.13 16.08
C ASN A 135 4.97 7.99 16.85
N LEU A 136 4.54 8.79 17.84
CA LEU A 136 5.41 9.77 18.51
C LEU A 136 6.12 9.21 19.76
N HIS A 137 5.67 8.09 20.31
CA HIS A 137 6.34 7.43 21.43
C HIS A 137 7.11 6.19 20.93
N ASP A 138 8.43 6.27 21.07
CA ASP A 138 9.46 5.24 20.85
C ASP A 138 10.11 5.16 19.47
N THR A 139 10.85 6.20 19.06
CA THR A 139 12.16 6.00 18.38
C THR A 139 13.06 7.24 18.60
N SER A 140 13.52 7.48 19.84
CA SER A 140 14.46 8.57 20.15
C SER A 140 15.95 8.21 19.95
N GLY A 141 16.27 7.08 19.29
CA GLY A 141 17.62 6.50 19.41
C GLY A 141 18.22 5.81 18.19
N ARG A 142 17.74 6.06 16.97
CA ARG A 142 18.47 5.59 15.77
C ARG A 142 18.97 6.78 14.97
N SER A 143 20.27 7.04 15.11
CA SER A 143 21.02 7.95 14.26
C SER A 143 20.73 7.62 12.80
N PHE A 144 20.19 8.59 12.06
CA PHE A 144 20.03 8.54 10.62
C PHE A 144 21.42 8.54 9.98
N ILE A 145 22.05 7.38 9.90
CA ILE A 145 23.36 7.20 9.28
C ILE A 145 23.17 7.23 7.77
N GLY A 146 23.35 8.41 7.17
CA GLY A 146 23.62 8.64 5.75
C GLY A 146 22.57 8.13 4.76
N ILE A 147 21.81 9.04 4.17
CA ILE A 147 20.97 8.78 2.99
C ILE A 147 21.90 8.67 1.77
N GLU A 148 21.80 7.57 1.04
CA GLU A 148 22.54 7.37 -0.21
C GLU A 148 21.62 7.71 -1.40
N PHE A 149 22.11 8.58 -2.28
CA PHE A 149 21.40 8.97 -3.50
C PHE A 149 21.75 7.96 -4.60
N ASN A 150 20.74 7.30 -5.16
CA ASN A 150 20.94 6.32 -6.22
C ASN A 150 20.46 6.90 -7.56
N ASP A 151 21.32 7.71 -8.16
CA ASP A 151 21.05 8.49 -9.39
C ASP A 151 21.48 7.76 -10.69
N SER A 152 21.77 6.46 -10.61
CA SER A 152 22.16 5.63 -11.77
C SER A 152 20.99 4.88 -12.40
#